data_AF-A0A139D5Q0-F1
#
_entry.id   AF-A0A139D5Q0-F1
#
_cell.length_a   1.000
_cell.length_b   1.000
_cell.length_c   1.000
_cell.angle_alpha   90.00
_cell.angle_beta   90.00
_cell.angle_gamma   90.00
#
_symmetry.space_group_name_H-M   'P 1'
#
loop_
_entity.id
_entity.type
_entity.pdbx_description
1 polymer ?
#
loop_
_entity_poly.entity_id
_entity_poly.type
_entity_poly.pdbx_seq_one_letter_code
_entity_poly.pdbx_strand_id
1 'polypeptide(L)'
;MREIQLWGESDRVNESFLDIKKIAKNYKFNDCQHDSEPGCAVKKAIKEGKLAEARLASYRKLKKELLYLERKKKYGAEYANKLKYKELMGL
;
A
#
# COMPACT_ATOMS: atom_id res chain seq x y z
N MET A 1 17.67 20.05 -18.11
CA MET A 1 16.75 18.92 -18.28
C MET A 1 17.05 17.88 -17.19
N ARG A 2 16.29 17.88 -16.09
CA ARG A 2 16.17 16.73 -15.19
C ARG A 2 14.91 16.88 -14.34
N GLU A 3 13.79 16.98 -15.02
CA GLU A 3 12.46 16.89 -14.42
C GLU A 3 12.17 15.40 -14.22
N ILE A 4 12.46 14.90 -13.02
CA ILE A 4 12.02 13.55 -12.65
C ILE A 4 10.53 13.65 -12.35
N GLN A 5 9.76 13.26 -13.36
CA GLN A 5 8.30 13.17 -13.37
C GLN A 5 7.83 12.30 -12.20
N LEU A 6 7.30 12.95 -11.14
CA LEU A 6 6.73 12.36 -9.92
C LEU A 6 5.43 11.54 -10.16
N TRP A 7 5.14 11.15 -11.39
CA TRP A 7 3.87 10.49 -11.76
C TRP A 7 3.95 8.95 -11.76
N GLY A 8 5.15 8.38 -11.57
CA GLY A 8 5.37 6.94 -11.54
C GLY A 8 5.57 6.36 -10.13
N GLU A 9 5.36 7.12 -9.05
CA GLU A 9 5.69 6.65 -7.71
C GLU A 9 4.84 5.47 -7.25
N SER A 10 3.54 5.44 -7.54
CA SER A 10 2.68 4.30 -7.19
C SER A 10 3.04 3.03 -7.96
N ASP A 11 3.45 3.17 -9.22
CA ASP A 11 3.85 2.05 -10.06
C ASP A 11 5.24 1.51 -9.68
N ARG A 12 6.23 2.39 -9.50
CA ARG A 12 7.57 2.02 -8.99
C ARG A 12 7.53 1.42 -7.60
N VAL A 13 6.62 1.91 -6.75
CA VAL A 13 6.36 1.32 -5.43
C VAL A 13 5.80 -0.08 -5.57
N ASN A 14 4.84 -0.29 -6.47
CA ASN A 14 4.31 -1.61 -6.77
C ASN A 14 5.38 -2.55 -7.34
N GLU A 15 6.24 -2.07 -8.23
CA GLU A 15 7.37 -2.79 -8.80
C GLU A 15 8.41 -3.16 -7.74
N SER A 16 8.71 -2.24 -6.84
CA SER A 16 9.67 -2.43 -5.73
C SER A 16 9.22 -3.49 -4.72
N PHE A 17 7.94 -3.85 -4.72
CA PHE A 17 7.39 -4.89 -3.85
C PHE A 17 6.93 -6.13 -4.62
N LEU A 18 7.33 -6.28 -5.89
CA LEU A 18 6.99 -7.45 -6.69
C LEU A 18 7.55 -8.74 -6.09
N ASP A 19 8.72 -8.71 -5.43
CA ASP A 19 9.28 -9.85 -4.72
C ASP A 19 8.34 -10.32 -3.60
N ILE A 20 7.88 -9.41 -2.74
CA ILE A 20 6.92 -9.70 -1.67
C ILE A 20 5.59 -10.14 -2.26
N LYS A 21 5.08 -9.46 -3.29
CA LYS A 21 3.82 -9.82 -3.97
C LYS A 21 3.88 -11.20 -4.63
N LYS A 22 5.00 -11.58 -5.25
CA LYS A 22 5.19 -12.90 -5.86
C LYS A 22 5.21 -13.99 -4.79
N ILE A 23 5.87 -13.75 -3.66
CA ILE A 23 5.87 -14.68 -2.53
C ILE A 23 4.46 -14.76 -1.90
N ALA A 24 3.79 -13.63 -1.74
CA ALA A 24 2.44 -13.55 -1.20
C ALA A 24 1.36 -14.17 -2.12
N LYS A 25 1.52 -14.09 -3.45
CA LYS A 25 0.61 -14.73 -4.43
C LYS A 25 0.56 -16.26 -4.29
N ASN A 26 1.63 -16.87 -3.80
CA ASN A 26 1.67 -18.30 -3.50
C ASN A 26 0.97 -18.66 -2.16
N TYR A 27 0.38 -17.67 -1.49
CA TYR A 27 -0.35 -17.87 -0.25
C TYR A 27 -1.87 -17.78 -0.47
N LYS A 28 -2.60 -18.62 0.26
CA LYS A 28 -4.06 -18.75 0.16
C LYS A 28 -4.81 -17.48 0.58
N PHE A 29 -4.20 -16.63 1.41
CA PHE A 29 -4.82 -15.43 1.96
C PHE A 29 -4.23 -14.17 1.31
N ASN A 30 -4.97 -13.59 0.36
CA ASN A 30 -4.58 -12.35 -0.32
C ASN A 30 -4.53 -11.12 0.60
N ASP A 31 -5.18 -11.18 1.78
CA ASP A 31 -5.20 -10.10 2.78
C ASP A 31 -4.27 -10.36 3.98
N CYS A 32 -3.28 -11.23 3.80
CA CYS A 32 -2.33 -11.55 4.85
C CYS A 32 -1.61 -10.28 5.36
N GLN A 33 -1.76 -9.97 6.66
CA GLN A 33 -0.99 -8.92 7.33
C GLN A 33 0.47 -9.32 7.56
N HIS A 34 0.79 -10.59 7.25
CA HIS A 34 2.11 -11.20 7.39
C HIS A 34 2.61 -11.17 8.84
N ASP A 35 1.72 -11.06 9.82
CA ASP A 35 2.07 -10.71 11.21
C ASP A 35 1.87 -11.83 12.22
N SER A 36 0.74 -12.52 12.21
CA SER A 36 0.50 -13.68 13.10
C SER A 36 -0.14 -14.86 12.38
N GLU A 37 -0.27 -14.78 11.06
CA GLU A 37 -0.97 -15.82 10.29
C GLU A 37 -0.12 -17.11 10.15
N PRO A 38 -0.68 -18.27 10.52
CA PRO A 38 0.01 -19.55 10.39
C PRO A 38 0.21 -19.88 8.90
N GLY A 39 1.45 -20.17 8.52
CA GLY A 39 1.81 -20.57 7.17
C GLY A 39 2.11 -19.43 6.19
N CYS A 40 2.18 -18.17 6.64
CA CYS A 40 2.50 -17.04 5.78
C CYS A 40 3.76 -17.28 4.91
N ALA A 41 3.58 -17.31 3.58
CA ALA A 41 4.66 -17.57 2.63
C ALA A 41 5.80 -16.54 2.74
N VAL A 42 5.47 -15.29 3.07
CA VAL A 42 6.44 -14.21 3.28
C VAL A 42 7.29 -14.46 4.53
N LYS A 43 6.68 -14.87 5.65
CA LYS A 43 7.43 -15.27 6.85
C LYS A 43 8.28 -16.51 6.61
N LYS A 44 7.79 -17.47 5.82
CA LYS A 44 8.58 -18.64 5.43
C LYS A 44 9.80 -18.22 4.61
N ALA A 45 9.62 -17.33 3.63
CA ALA A 45 10.73 -16.78 2.85
C ALA A 45 11.76 -16.03 3.71
N ILE A 46 11.32 -15.35 4.78
CA ILE A 46 12.22 -14.73 5.77
C ILE A 46 13.01 -15.79 6.53
N LYS A 47 12.33 -16.82 7.05
CA LYS A 47 13.00 -17.94 7.75
C LYS A 47 13.98 -18.70 6.86
N GLU A 48 13.69 -18.83 5.57
CA GLU A 48 14.55 -19.47 4.58
C GLU A 48 15.66 -18.53 4.04
N GLY A 49 15.73 -17.27 4.51
CA GLY A 49 16.72 -16.29 4.04
C GLY A 49 16.48 -15.74 2.63
N LYS A 50 15.36 -16.09 2.00
CA LYS A 50 14.95 -15.63 0.65
C LYS A 50 14.43 -14.19 0.66
N LEU A 51 14.04 -13.67 1.81
CA LEU A 51 13.59 -12.29 2.00
C LEU A 51 14.16 -11.72 3.30
N ALA A 52 14.72 -10.52 3.26
CA ALA A 52 15.18 -9.86 4.48
C ALA A 52 13.99 -9.37 5.32
N GLU A 53 14.06 -9.50 6.64
CA GLU A 53 13.01 -9.00 7.54
C GLU A 53 12.83 -7.47 7.42
N ALA A 54 13.93 -6.73 7.26
CA ALA A 54 13.92 -5.30 7.02
C ALA A 54 13.14 -4.91 5.74
N ARG A 55 13.11 -5.80 4.74
CA ARG A 55 12.34 -5.62 3.50
C ARG A 55 10.84 -5.67 3.78
N LEU A 56 10.40 -6.63 4.58
CA LEU A 56 9.01 -6.72 5.04
C LEU A 56 8.63 -5.51 5.91
N ALA A 57 9.51 -5.06 6.80
CA ALA A 57 9.27 -3.87 7.61
C ALA A 57 9.07 -2.61 6.75
N SER A 58 9.93 -2.43 5.74
CA SER A 58 9.83 -1.31 4.78
C SER A 58 8.52 -1.36 3.99
N TYR A 59 8.13 -2.54 3.52
CA TYR A 59 6.84 -2.75 2.84
C TYR A 59 5.64 -2.37 3.71
N ARG A 60 5.62 -2.84 4.96
CA ARG A 60 4.54 -2.52 5.92
C ARG A 60 4.44 -1.03 6.18
N LYS A 61 5.57 -0.34 6.36
CA LYS A 61 5.62 1.10 6.55
C LYS A 61 5.02 1.82 5.35
N LEU A 62 5.47 1.47 4.15
CA LEU A 62 5.01 2.15 2.94
C LEU A 62 3.53 1.89 2.64
N LYS A 63 3.03 0.66 2.88
CA LYS A 63 1.61 0.32 2.76
C LYS A 63 0.74 1.16 3.72
N LYS A 64 1.20 1.39 4.95
CA LYS A 64 0.49 2.25 5.92
C LYS A 64 0.42 3.70 5.43
N GLU A 65 1.51 4.23 4.90
CA GLU A 65 1.55 5.59 4.36
C GLU A 65 0.59 5.74 3.16
N LEU A 66 0.57 4.77 2.24
CA LEU A 66 -0.39 4.76 1.13
C LEU A 66 -1.84 4.76 1.62
N LEU A 67 -2.20 3.88 2.56
CA LEU A 67 -3.54 3.85 3.15
C LEU A 67 -3.90 5.15 3.86
N TYR A 68 -2.94 5.81 4.51
CA TYR A 68 -3.13 7.12 5.12
C TYR A 68 -3.42 8.19 4.06
N LEU A 69 -2.63 8.24 2.98
CA LEU A 69 -2.82 9.18 1.87
C LEU A 69 -4.16 8.95 1.16
N GLU A 70 -4.54 7.69 0.91
CA GLU A 70 -5.82 7.33 0.32
C GLU A 70 -7.00 7.77 1.19
N ARG A 71 -6.94 7.52 2.50
CA ARG A 71 -7.95 8.00 3.45
C ARG A 71 -8.04 9.52 3.43
N LYS A 72 -6.90 10.23 3.51
CA LYS A 72 -6.87 11.70 3.49
C LYS A 72 -7.47 12.27 2.19
N LYS A 73 -7.17 11.66 1.04
CA LYS A 73 -7.79 12.01 -0.25
C LYS A 73 -9.31 11.79 -0.22
N LYS A 74 -9.76 10.66 0.30
CA LYS A 74 -11.19 10.33 0.41
C LYS A 74 -11.93 11.35 1.30
N TYR A 75 -11.41 11.63 2.50
CA TYR A 75 -12.00 12.64 3.38
C TYR A 75 -12.03 14.04 2.76
N GLY A 76 -10.96 14.44 2.06
CA GLY A 76 -10.93 15.72 1.33
C GLY A 76 -11.96 15.77 0.19
N ALA A 77 -12.08 14.69 -0.57
CA ALA A 77 -13.06 14.58 -1.66
C ALA A 77 -14.51 14.55 -1.14
N GLU A 78 -14.77 13.84 -0.04
CA GLU A 78 -16.09 13.79 0.61
C GLU A 78 -16.47 15.17 1.18
N TYR A 79 -15.54 15.87 1.81
CA TYR A 79 -15.76 17.22 2.32
C TYR A 79 -16.03 18.23 1.19
N ALA A 80 -15.24 18.18 0.11
CA ALA A 80 -15.44 19.03 -1.07
C ALA A 80 -16.81 18.76 -1.74
N ASN A 81 -17.22 17.49 -1.86
CA ASN A 81 -18.54 17.14 -2.37
C ASN A 81 -19.67 17.69 -1.49
N LYS A 82 -19.52 17.59 -0.15
CA LYS A 82 -20.52 18.10 0.80
C LYS A 82 -20.68 19.62 0.72
N LEU A 83 -19.59 20.38 0.58
CA LEU A 83 -19.63 21.82 0.37
C LEU A 83 -20.34 22.18 -0.94
N LYS A 84 -19.97 21.49 -2.04
CA LYS A 84 -20.58 21.69 -3.35
C LYS A 84 -22.08 21.41 -3.35
N TYR A 85 -22.51 20.39 -2.61
CA TYR A 85 -23.93 20.06 -2.46
C TYR A 85 -24.70 21.12 -1.65
N LYS A 86 -24.06 21.74 -0.65
CA LYS A 86 -24.65 22.87 0.10
C LYS A 86 -24.80 24.12 -0.77
N GLU A 87 -23.77 24.47 -1.54
CA GLU A 87 -23.83 25.58 -2.51
C GLU A 87 -24.93 25.36 -3.57
N LEU A 88 -25.02 24.15 -4.13
CA LEU A 88 -26.07 23.79 -5.09
C LEU A 88 -27.49 23.81 -4.49
N MET A 89 -27.64 23.46 -3.22
CA MET A 89 -28.91 23.45 -2.50
C MET A 89 -29.29 24.83 -1.91
N GLY A 90 -28.42 25.84 -2.02
CA GLY A 90 -28.67 27.18 -1.50
C GLY A 90 -28.76 27.26 0.04
N LEU A 91 -28.08 26.35 0.75
CA LEU A 91 -28.05 26.25 2.22
C LEU A 91 -26.84 26.94 2.85
#